data_AF-A0A2P6QLX0-F1
#
_entry.id   AF-A0A2P6QLX0-F1
#
_cell.length_a   1.000
_cell.length_b   1.000
_cell.length_c   1.000
_cell.angle_alpha   90.00
_cell.angle_beta   90.00
_cell.angle_gamma   90.00
#
_symmetry.space_group_name_H-M   'P 1'
#
loop_
_entity.id
_entity.type
_entity.pdbx_description
1 polymer ?
#
loop_
_entity_poly.entity_id
_entity_poly.type
_entity_poly.pdbx_seq_one_letter_code
_entity_poly.pdbx_strand_id
1 'polypeptide(L)'
;MGEERYLPLFETTRANGRVLYRLFAVSVFVGICLIWVYRVTHIPKACEDGRFGWMCLFAAELWFSFYWVVTQATRWSRIYRHTFKDRLSQRYEKELPGVDIFVCTADPIIEPPMMVMNTVLSVLAYDYPPEKLSVYLSDDGGSELTYYALLEAAEFAKHWIPHCKKYSVEPRSPAAYFISTASDAVGDQSQNQNRAGDVALIKKLYENMENKIENAVKLGRISEEVRSKHKGFSQWNSYSSKLDHDTILQIVVDGRNPNARDVEGCMLPTLVYLAREKRPQYHHNFKAGAMNALIRVSSSISNGKLLLNVDCDMYSNNSMAIRDALCFFMDEEQGHEIAYVQFPQNFDNLTKNELYASLKVINEVEAHGLDNYWGTLYIGSGCFHRREVLCGNIFSKRCRSEMKWEGKKGEEIAIHDLEETSKSLASCAFEENTQWGKEMGLKYGCPVEDVITGLSIQCRGWKSVYCNPTRKAFLGLNATTLLQILVQHKRWSEGNLQIMLSKYSAVWFGHGKISLGHQLGYLRYNLWAANCWATLIYSILPSLYLLRGTSLFPQV
;
A
#
# COMPACT_ATOMS: atom_id res chain seq x y z
N MET A 1 -36.62 27.00 2.65
CA MET A 1 -35.20 27.31 2.37
C MET A 1 -34.61 26.04 1.80
N GLY A 2 -34.32 26.02 0.50
CA GLY A 2 -33.80 24.84 -0.17
C GLY A 2 -32.40 24.51 0.35
N GLU A 3 -32.13 23.23 0.60
CA GLU A 3 -30.79 22.73 0.84
C GLU A 3 -29.89 23.19 -0.32
N GLU A 4 -28.93 24.07 -0.05
CA GLU A 4 -27.82 24.27 -0.98
C GLU A 4 -27.11 22.92 -1.11
N ARG A 5 -27.42 22.16 -2.16
CA ARG A 5 -26.67 20.95 -2.48
C ARG A 5 -25.23 21.35 -2.74
N TYR A 6 -24.39 21.01 -1.78
CA TYR A 6 -22.96 21.13 -1.90
C TYR A 6 -22.46 20.48 -3.19
N LEU A 7 -21.57 21.16 -3.92
CA LEU A 7 -20.90 20.58 -5.08
C LEU A 7 -20.10 19.33 -4.63
N PRO A 8 -20.11 18.25 -5.43
CA PRO A 8 -19.43 17.01 -5.07
C PRO A 8 -17.91 17.21 -4.97
N LEU A 9 -17.26 16.47 -4.07
CA LEU A 9 -15.81 16.54 -3.87
C LEU A 9 -15.03 15.69 -4.87
N PHE A 10 -15.71 14.77 -5.58
CA PHE A 10 -15.14 14.03 -6.69
C PHE A 10 -16.19 13.75 -7.78
N GLU A 11 -15.73 13.50 -9.00
CA GLU A 11 -16.55 13.08 -10.13
C GLU A 11 -16.11 11.72 -10.64
N THR A 12 -17.06 10.92 -11.14
CA THR A 12 -16.78 9.63 -11.77
C THR A 12 -17.11 9.68 -13.26
N THR A 13 -16.08 9.52 -14.09
CA THR A 13 -16.22 9.43 -15.55
C THR A 13 -16.11 7.98 -16.01
N ARG A 14 -16.81 7.65 -17.09
CA ARG A 14 -16.78 6.31 -17.69
C ARG A 14 -15.73 6.28 -18.79
N ALA A 15 -14.99 5.18 -18.90
CA ALA A 15 -14.02 5.01 -19.98
C ALA A 15 -14.66 5.10 -21.38
N ASN A 16 -14.00 5.84 -22.27
CA ASN A 16 -14.35 5.92 -23.69
C ASN A 16 -14.14 4.57 -24.40
N GLY A 17 -14.82 4.35 -25.53
CA GLY A 17 -14.65 3.13 -26.34
C GLY A 17 -15.20 1.84 -25.71
N ARG A 18 -15.96 1.93 -24.62
CA ARG A 18 -16.53 0.77 -23.90
C ARG A 18 -17.42 -0.11 -24.79
N VAL A 19 -18.25 0.50 -25.65
CA VAL A 19 -19.13 -0.23 -26.56
C VAL A 19 -18.31 -1.06 -27.55
N LEU A 20 -17.30 -0.44 -28.17
CA LEU A 20 -16.36 -1.12 -29.08
C LEU A 20 -15.64 -2.27 -28.38
N TYR A 21 -15.14 -2.04 -27.16
CA TYR A 21 -14.47 -3.10 -26.39
C TYR A 21 -15.41 -4.27 -26.07
N ARG A 22 -16.67 -4.00 -25.70
CA ARG A 22 -17.66 -5.05 -25.43
C ARG A 22 -18.00 -5.84 -26.68
N LEU A 23 -18.16 -5.17 -27.83
CA LEU A 23 -18.37 -5.85 -29.10
C LEU A 23 -17.18 -6.76 -29.45
N PHE A 24 -15.95 -6.26 -29.28
CA PHE A 24 -14.74 -7.06 -29.45
C PHE A 24 -14.67 -8.25 -28.49
N ALA A 25 -14.96 -8.04 -27.20
CA ALA A 25 -14.96 -9.12 -26.21
C ALA A 25 -16.02 -10.18 -26.55
N VAL A 26 -17.22 -9.75 -26.95
CA VAL A 26 -18.29 -10.68 -27.40
C VAL A 26 -17.88 -11.43 -28.66
N SER A 27 -17.24 -10.79 -29.65
CA SER A 27 -16.77 -11.49 -30.85
C SER A 27 -15.69 -12.52 -30.53
N VAL A 28 -14.76 -12.21 -29.61
CA VAL A 28 -13.76 -13.16 -29.13
C VAL A 28 -14.43 -14.33 -28.41
N PHE A 29 -15.43 -14.06 -27.56
CA PHE A 29 -16.18 -15.11 -26.86
C PHE A 29 -16.91 -16.04 -27.85
N VAL A 30 -17.56 -15.48 -28.87
CA VAL A 30 -18.20 -16.28 -29.93
C VAL A 30 -17.15 -17.13 -30.66
N GLY A 31 -15.98 -16.57 -30.98
CA GLY A 31 -14.86 -17.32 -31.57
C GLY A 31 -14.41 -18.49 -30.69
N ILE A 32 -14.26 -18.28 -29.38
CA ILE A 32 -13.95 -19.35 -28.42
C ILE A 32 -15.02 -20.44 -28.45
N CYS A 33 -16.31 -20.08 -28.43
CA CYS A 33 -17.40 -21.06 -28.51
C CYS A 33 -17.38 -21.85 -29.82
N LEU A 34 -17.11 -21.21 -30.96
CA LEU A 34 -17.00 -21.89 -32.26
C LEU A 34 -15.82 -22.87 -32.27
N ILE A 35 -14.67 -22.49 -31.71
CA ILE A 35 -13.52 -23.39 -31.55
C ILE A 35 -13.92 -24.61 -30.70
N TRP A 36 -14.63 -24.40 -29.59
CA TRP A 36 -15.09 -25.51 -28.75
C TRP A 36 -16.05 -26.45 -29.48
N VAL A 37 -17.02 -25.92 -30.21
CA VAL A 37 -17.93 -26.72 -31.04
C VAL A 37 -17.11 -27.54 -32.04
N TYR A 38 -16.18 -26.90 -32.75
CA TYR A 38 -15.33 -27.56 -33.73
C TYR A 38 -14.45 -28.66 -33.11
N ARG A 39 -13.90 -28.43 -31.92
CA ARG A 39 -13.11 -29.43 -31.17
C ARG A 39 -14.00 -30.63 -30.81
N VAL A 40 -15.18 -30.38 -30.25
CA VAL A 40 -16.10 -31.43 -29.79
C VAL A 40 -16.70 -32.23 -30.96
N THR A 41 -16.91 -31.64 -32.13
CA THR A 41 -17.38 -32.38 -33.31
C THR A 41 -16.29 -33.26 -33.93
N HIS A 42 -15.01 -32.95 -33.68
CA HIS A 42 -13.86 -33.67 -34.22
C HIS A 42 -13.07 -34.39 -33.11
N ILE A 43 -13.77 -35.05 -32.18
CA ILE A 43 -13.13 -35.86 -31.14
C ILE A 43 -12.46 -37.09 -31.78
N PRO A 44 -11.16 -37.34 -31.52
CA PRO A 44 -10.48 -38.55 -31.97
C PRO A 44 -11.19 -39.83 -31.50
N LYS A 45 -11.28 -40.84 -32.37
CA LYS A 45 -11.97 -42.11 -32.09
C LYS A 45 -11.33 -42.85 -30.92
N ALA A 46 -12.11 -43.75 -30.29
CA ALA A 46 -11.56 -44.59 -29.23
C ALA A 46 -10.40 -45.41 -29.83
N CYS A 47 -9.25 -45.40 -29.15
CA CYS A 47 -7.97 -46.02 -29.59
C CYS A 47 -7.21 -45.28 -30.72
N GLU A 48 -7.63 -44.09 -31.14
CA GLU A 48 -6.84 -43.29 -32.08
C GLU A 48 -5.61 -42.67 -31.40
N ASP A 49 -4.46 -42.74 -32.08
CA ASP A 49 -3.21 -42.19 -31.59
C ASP A 49 -3.34 -40.66 -31.43
N GLY A 50 -3.05 -40.16 -30.23
CA GLY A 50 -3.18 -38.74 -29.89
C GLY A 50 -4.50 -38.30 -29.25
N ARG A 51 -5.45 -39.21 -29.03
CA ARG A 51 -6.67 -38.91 -28.25
C ARG A 51 -6.37 -38.35 -26.86
N PHE A 52 -5.40 -38.92 -26.14
CA PHE A 52 -5.02 -38.43 -24.81
C PHE A 52 -4.46 -37.01 -24.86
N GLY A 53 -3.54 -36.73 -25.79
CA GLY A 53 -2.99 -35.39 -25.99
C GLY A 53 -4.07 -34.37 -26.37
N TRP A 54 -5.02 -34.77 -27.21
CA TRP A 54 -6.19 -33.97 -27.55
C TRP A 54 -7.04 -33.65 -26.32
N MET A 55 -7.34 -34.64 -25.46
CA MET A 55 -8.13 -34.43 -24.23
C MET A 55 -7.44 -33.45 -23.27
N CYS A 56 -6.13 -33.59 -23.07
CA CYS A 56 -5.36 -32.68 -22.23
C CYS A 56 -5.35 -31.25 -22.79
N LEU A 57 -5.10 -31.09 -24.10
CA LEU A 57 -5.14 -29.77 -24.73
C LEU A 57 -6.52 -29.13 -24.64
N PHE A 58 -7.58 -29.89 -24.90
CA PHE A 58 -8.95 -29.40 -24.79
C PHE A 58 -9.27 -28.96 -23.35
N ALA A 59 -8.82 -29.71 -22.34
CA ALA A 59 -8.95 -29.29 -20.94
C ALA A 59 -8.20 -27.99 -20.64
N ALA A 60 -6.99 -27.81 -21.17
CA ALA A 60 -6.24 -26.56 -21.05
C ALA A 60 -6.94 -25.38 -21.75
N GLU A 61 -7.53 -25.60 -22.93
CA GLU A 61 -8.32 -24.60 -23.66
C GLU A 61 -9.57 -24.17 -22.88
N LEU A 62 -10.28 -25.13 -22.27
CA LEU A 62 -11.42 -24.84 -21.39
C LEU A 62 -10.98 -23.98 -20.21
N TRP A 63 -9.84 -24.31 -19.58
CA TRP A 63 -9.30 -23.53 -18.48
C TRP A 63 -8.93 -22.10 -18.90
N PHE A 64 -8.19 -21.94 -20.00
CA PHE A 64 -7.82 -20.61 -20.50
C PHE A 64 -9.03 -19.75 -20.84
N SER A 65 -10.05 -20.35 -21.42
CA SER A 65 -11.29 -19.67 -21.75
C SER A 65 -12.05 -19.25 -20.49
N PHE A 66 -12.14 -20.13 -19.48
CA PHE A 66 -12.72 -19.78 -18.18
C PHE A 66 -11.96 -18.61 -17.54
N TYR A 67 -10.63 -18.68 -17.49
CA TYR A 67 -9.81 -17.60 -16.94
C TYR A 67 -9.92 -16.30 -17.74
N TRP A 68 -10.06 -16.39 -19.07
CA TRP A 68 -10.32 -15.24 -19.93
C TRP A 68 -11.67 -14.57 -19.60
N VAL A 69 -12.74 -15.35 -19.37
CA VAL A 69 -14.05 -14.85 -18.93
C VAL A 69 -13.93 -14.16 -17.57
N VAL A 70 -13.24 -14.79 -16.61
CA VAL A 70 -12.98 -14.20 -15.29
C VAL A 70 -12.23 -12.85 -15.43
N THR A 71 -11.25 -12.77 -16.34
CA THR A 71 -10.51 -11.54 -16.63
C THR A 71 -11.40 -10.43 -17.20
N GLN A 72 -12.47 -10.76 -17.92
CA GLN A 72 -13.38 -9.74 -18.46
C GLN A 72 -14.07 -8.94 -17.35
N ALA A 73 -14.27 -9.52 -16.16
CA ALA A 73 -14.92 -8.82 -15.04
C ALA A 73 -14.23 -7.49 -14.69
N THR A 74 -12.89 -7.46 -14.73
CA THR A 74 -12.07 -6.26 -14.44
C THR A 74 -11.85 -5.35 -15.65
N ARG A 75 -12.34 -5.72 -16.83
CA ARG A 75 -12.15 -4.93 -18.08
C ARG A 75 -13.47 -4.47 -18.69
N TRP A 76 -14.60 -5.06 -18.28
CA TRP A 76 -15.93 -4.85 -18.85
C TRP A 76 -16.46 -3.41 -18.73
N SER A 77 -16.11 -2.72 -17.65
CA SER A 77 -16.58 -1.37 -17.33
C SER A 77 -15.56 -0.65 -16.48
N ARG A 78 -14.64 0.08 -17.13
CA ARG A 78 -13.68 0.93 -16.44
C ARG A 78 -14.29 2.28 -16.10
N ILE A 79 -13.99 2.77 -14.90
CA ILE A 79 -14.31 4.13 -14.45
C ILE A 79 -13.04 4.86 -14.01
N TYR A 80 -13.07 6.18 -14.14
CA TYR A 80 -12.03 7.08 -13.67
C TYR A 80 -12.65 8.05 -12.67
N ARG A 81 -11.93 8.33 -11.58
CA ARG A 81 -12.38 9.26 -10.55
C ARG A 81 -11.46 10.46 -10.51
N HIS A 82 -12.06 11.65 -10.47
CA HIS A 82 -11.36 12.92 -10.43
C HIS A 82 -11.73 13.65 -9.15
N THR A 83 -10.72 14.10 -8.41
CA THR A 83 -10.86 14.76 -7.11
C THR A 83 -10.80 16.28 -7.26
N PHE A 84 -11.58 17.00 -6.47
CA PHE A 84 -11.63 18.47 -6.48
C PHE A 84 -11.11 19.04 -5.15
N LYS A 85 -9.78 19.10 -5.02
CA LYS A 85 -9.09 19.55 -3.80
C LYS A 85 -9.45 20.99 -3.41
N ASP A 86 -9.70 21.88 -4.37
CA ASP A 86 -10.09 23.26 -4.08
C ASP A 86 -11.43 23.33 -3.33
N ARG A 87 -12.39 22.46 -3.69
CA ARG A 87 -13.69 22.37 -3.01
C ARG A 87 -13.55 21.80 -1.61
N LEU A 88 -12.65 20.82 -1.43
CA LEU A 88 -12.31 20.28 -0.11
C LEU A 88 -11.76 21.39 0.79
N SER A 89 -10.77 22.15 0.32
CA SER A 89 -10.17 23.25 1.09
C SER A 89 -11.19 24.34 1.42
N GLN A 90 -12.03 24.75 0.45
CA GLN A 90 -13.08 25.75 0.71
C GLN A 90 -14.06 25.33 1.81
N ARG A 91 -14.37 24.03 1.91
CA ARG A 91 -15.39 23.52 2.84
C ARG A 91 -14.83 23.07 4.19
N TYR A 92 -13.68 22.42 4.19
CA TYR A 92 -13.20 21.64 5.33
C TYR A 92 -11.79 21.99 5.82
N GLU A 93 -11.14 23.06 5.34
CA GLU A 93 -9.73 23.37 5.74
C GLU A 93 -9.53 23.39 7.27
N LYS A 94 -10.50 23.92 8.01
CA LYS A 94 -10.44 23.97 9.49
C LYS A 94 -10.80 22.64 10.16
N GLU A 95 -11.59 21.82 9.48
CA GLU A 95 -12.19 20.57 9.98
C GLU A 95 -11.52 19.30 9.44
N LEU A 96 -10.34 19.43 8.81
CA LEU A 96 -9.54 18.30 8.35
C LEU A 96 -9.29 17.28 9.50
N PRO A 97 -9.37 15.97 9.27
CA PRO A 97 -9.18 14.97 10.32
C PRO A 97 -7.71 14.69 10.63
N GLY A 98 -7.42 14.09 11.78
CA GLY A 98 -6.09 13.54 12.08
C GLY A 98 -5.76 12.34 11.17
N VAL A 99 -4.53 12.29 10.67
CA VAL A 99 -4.01 11.22 9.81
C VAL A 99 -2.76 10.61 10.44
N ASP A 100 -2.80 9.32 10.70
CA ASP A 100 -1.63 8.56 11.15
C ASP A 100 -1.04 7.80 9.97
N ILE A 101 0.27 7.96 9.75
CA ILE A 101 1.01 7.32 8.67
C ILE A 101 1.92 6.26 9.25
N PHE A 102 1.81 5.04 8.75
CA PHE A 102 2.56 3.88 9.19
C PHE A 102 3.59 3.52 8.12
N VAL A 103 4.86 3.57 8.50
CA VAL A 103 6.00 3.08 7.72
C VAL A 103 6.52 1.83 8.42
N CYS A 104 6.60 0.70 7.72
CA CYS A 104 7.11 -0.54 8.29
C CYS A 104 8.45 -0.91 7.65
N THR A 105 9.44 -1.23 8.48
CA THR A 105 10.72 -1.81 8.06
C THR A 105 10.97 -3.12 8.81
N ALA A 106 11.61 -4.07 8.14
CA ALA A 106 11.81 -5.42 8.66
C ALA A 106 13.26 -5.70 9.11
N ASP A 107 14.25 -5.23 8.35
CA ASP A 107 15.65 -5.53 8.61
C ASP A 107 16.57 -4.45 8.02
N PRO A 108 17.47 -3.84 8.81
CA PRO A 108 18.32 -2.72 8.37
C PRO A 108 19.40 -3.12 7.34
N ILE A 109 19.66 -4.41 7.14
CA ILE A 109 20.61 -4.89 6.12
C ILE A 109 19.91 -4.98 4.77
N ILE A 110 18.69 -5.51 4.74
CA ILE A 110 17.89 -5.65 3.52
C ILE A 110 17.28 -4.31 3.12
N GLU A 111 16.86 -3.52 4.11
CA GLU A 111 16.22 -2.22 3.96
C GLU A 111 17.09 -1.17 4.66
N PRO A 112 18.09 -0.59 3.95
CA PRO A 112 19.06 0.30 4.58
C PRO A 112 18.40 1.48 5.29
N PRO A 113 18.86 1.88 6.51
CA PRO A 113 18.21 2.94 7.28
C PRO A 113 18.05 4.25 6.50
N MET A 114 19.01 4.60 5.65
CA MET A 114 18.93 5.81 4.82
C MET A 114 17.77 5.80 3.80
N MET A 115 17.47 4.62 3.22
CA MET A 115 16.31 4.45 2.34
C MET A 115 15.00 4.66 3.14
N VAL A 116 14.91 4.04 4.33
CA VAL A 116 13.76 4.19 5.23
C VAL A 116 13.56 5.66 5.63
N MET A 117 14.64 6.38 5.95
CA MET A 117 14.57 7.79 6.33
C MET A 117 14.11 8.69 5.20
N ASN A 118 14.49 8.42 3.95
CA ASN A 118 13.96 9.16 2.79
C ASN A 118 12.43 9.03 2.68
N THR A 119 11.91 7.82 2.92
CA THR A 119 10.46 7.60 2.96
C THR A 119 9.82 8.34 4.13
N VAL A 120 10.37 8.24 5.35
CA VAL A 120 9.87 8.96 6.53
C VAL A 120 9.85 10.47 6.31
N LEU A 121 10.93 11.05 5.78
CA LEU A 121 11.03 12.48 5.46
C LEU A 121 10.02 12.90 4.39
N SER A 122 9.76 12.03 3.40
CA SER A 122 8.78 12.31 2.35
C SER A 122 7.34 12.39 2.89
N VAL A 123 6.99 11.54 3.86
CA VAL A 123 5.64 11.51 4.44
C VAL A 123 5.47 12.52 5.58
N LEU A 124 6.55 12.97 6.22
CA LEU A 124 6.50 14.12 7.14
C LEU A 124 6.22 15.44 6.42
N ALA A 125 6.57 15.54 5.14
CA ALA A 125 6.48 16.75 4.32
C ALA A 125 5.21 16.81 3.43
N TYR A 126 4.12 16.12 3.80
CA TYR A 126 2.83 16.28 3.13
C TYR A 126 2.29 17.71 3.27
N ASP A 127 1.49 18.16 2.29
CA ASP A 127 0.80 19.45 2.35
C ASP A 127 -0.48 19.32 3.20
N TYR A 128 -0.25 19.22 4.51
CA TYR A 128 -1.25 18.99 5.52
C TYR A 128 -0.91 19.73 6.83
N PRO A 129 -1.90 20.10 7.66
CA PRO A 129 -1.63 20.72 8.96
C PRO A 129 -0.74 19.81 9.83
N PRO A 130 0.45 20.28 10.28
CA PRO A 130 1.39 19.46 11.05
C PRO A 130 0.78 18.85 12.32
N GLU A 131 -0.08 19.61 13.01
CA GLU A 131 -0.77 19.18 14.23
C GLU A 131 -1.79 18.06 14.02
N LYS A 132 -2.17 17.79 12.76
CA LYS A 132 -3.08 16.70 12.36
C LYS A 132 -2.36 15.54 11.70
N LEU A 133 -1.04 15.61 11.58
CA LEU A 133 -0.22 14.59 10.93
C LEU A 133 0.65 13.89 11.98
N SER A 134 0.63 12.57 12.00
CA SER A 134 1.50 11.76 12.87
C SER A 134 2.11 10.63 12.07
N VAL A 135 3.43 10.45 12.16
CA VAL A 135 4.17 9.42 11.43
C VAL A 135 4.74 8.42 12.44
N TYR A 136 4.52 7.14 12.17
CA TYR A 136 4.99 6.04 12.99
C TYR A 136 5.90 5.14 12.14
N LEU A 137 7.14 4.97 12.58
CA LEU A 137 8.07 3.99 12.04
C LEU A 137 8.01 2.74 12.90
N SER A 138 7.50 1.65 12.35
CA SER A 138 7.59 0.32 12.96
C SER A 138 8.82 -0.40 12.43
N ASP A 139 9.73 -0.74 13.34
CA ASP A 139 10.95 -1.50 13.06
C ASP A 139 10.82 -2.91 13.63
N ASP A 140 10.55 -3.86 12.76
CA ASP A 140 10.43 -5.27 13.11
C ASP A 140 11.81 -5.90 13.41
N GLY A 141 12.91 -5.25 13.06
CA GLY A 141 14.27 -5.67 13.39
C GLY A 141 14.75 -5.18 14.76
N GLY A 142 14.09 -4.17 15.33
CA GLY A 142 14.46 -3.55 16.61
C GLY A 142 15.88 -2.97 16.60
N SER A 143 16.33 -2.41 15.48
CA SER A 143 17.71 -1.99 15.29
C SER A 143 17.99 -0.62 15.89
N GLU A 144 19.03 -0.53 16.73
CA GLU A 144 19.51 0.76 17.23
C GLU A 144 19.98 1.70 16.11
N LEU A 145 20.47 1.15 14.98
CA LEU A 145 20.91 1.92 13.82
C LEU A 145 19.73 2.59 13.10
N THR A 146 18.60 1.89 12.98
CA THR A 146 17.36 2.44 12.43
C THR A 146 16.84 3.57 13.32
N TYR A 147 16.86 3.37 14.64
CA TYR A 147 16.47 4.41 15.59
C TYR A 147 17.40 5.64 15.53
N TYR A 148 18.71 5.43 15.46
CA TYR A 148 19.67 6.53 15.28
C TYR A 148 19.45 7.29 13.97
N ALA A 149 19.21 6.57 12.88
CA ALA A 149 18.88 7.19 11.60
C ALA A 149 17.61 8.05 11.70
N LEU A 150 16.61 7.60 12.48
CA LEU A 150 15.40 8.38 12.73
C LEU A 150 15.67 9.66 13.52
N LEU A 151 16.58 9.64 14.50
CA LEU A 151 16.99 10.84 15.24
C LEU A 151 17.66 11.87 14.32
N GLU A 152 18.60 11.42 13.49
CA GLU A 152 19.28 12.30 12.52
C GLU A 152 18.29 12.83 11.46
N ALA A 153 17.35 12.01 11.01
CA ALA A 153 16.27 12.43 10.12
C ALA A 153 15.32 13.45 10.78
N ALA A 154 15.00 13.29 12.07
CA ALA A 154 14.16 14.24 12.80
C ALA A 154 14.83 15.63 12.91
N GLU A 155 16.14 15.68 13.11
CA GLU A 155 16.89 16.93 13.08
C GLU A 155 16.92 17.56 11.69
N PHE A 156 17.14 16.77 10.63
CA PHE A 156 17.07 17.28 9.25
C PHE A 156 15.66 17.73 8.86
N ALA A 157 14.61 17.08 9.36
CA ALA A 157 13.21 17.41 9.08
C ALA A 157 12.87 18.87 9.44
N LYS A 158 13.51 19.42 10.50
CA LYS A 158 13.38 20.84 10.91
C LYS A 158 13.77 21.83 9.82
N HIS A 159 14.60 21.42 8.88
CA HIS A 159 15.02 22.22 7.73
C HIS A 159 14.29 21.79 6.44
N TRP A 160 14.05 20.50 6.28
CA TRP A 160 13.43 19.93 5.08
C TRP A 160 11.96 20.33 4.90
N ILE A 161 11.16 20.22 5.97
CA ILE A 161 9.72 20.52 5.93
C ILE A 161 9.43 21.98 5.51
N PRO A 162 10.04 23.02 6.13
CA PRO A 162 9.81 24.40 5.69
C PRO A 162 10.33 24.64 4.28
N HIS A 163 11.47 24.06 3.89
CA HIS A 163 11.97 24.14 2.51
C HIS A 163 10.97 23.57 1.50
N CYS A 164 10.39 22.41 1.82
CA CYS A 164 9.36 21.75 1.04
C CYS A 164 8.11 22.62 0.86
N LYS A 165 7.64 23.27 1.93
CA LYS A 165 6.48 24.17 1.89
C LYS A 165 6.77 25.44 1.10
N LYS A 166 7.89 26.12 1.41
CA LYS A 166 8.30 27.40 0.79
C LYS A 166 8.47 27.28 -0.73
N TYR A 167 9.02 26.18 -1.22
CA TYR A 167 9.33 25.99 -2.64
C TYR A 167 8.41 25.00 -3.37
N SER A 168 7.35 24.50 -2.71
CA SER A 168 6.43 23.50 -3.28
C SER A 168 7.17 22.32 -3.92
N VAL A 169 8.18 21.80 -3.22
CA VAL A 169 9.09 20.76 -3.71
C VAL A 169 8.35 19.48 -4.06
N GLU A 170 8.61 18.89 -5.21
CA GLU A 170 8.11 17.57 -5.58
C GLU A 170 9.18 16.81 -6.38
N PRO A 171 9.45 15.51 -6.13
CA PRO A 171 8.90 14.67 -5.06
C PRO A 171 9.34 15.10 -3.66
N ARG A 172 8.64 14.60 -2.61
CA ARG A 172 8.94 14.95 -1.21
C ARG A 172 10.11 14.15 -0.61
N SER A 173 10.55 13.08 -1.27
CA SER A 173 11.76 12.36 -0.89
C SER A 173 13.01 13.19 -1.21
N PRO A 174 13.87 13.51 -0.24
CA PRO A 174 15.10 14.28 -0.47
C PRO A 174 16.02 13.61 -1.50
N ALA A 175 16.27 12.30 -1.39
CA ALA A 175 17.09 11.57 -2.35
C ALA A 175 16.58 11.72 -3.80
N ALA A 176 15.29 11.44 -4.04
CA ALA A 176 14.70 11.56 -5.36
C ALA A 176 14.71 13.01 -5.87
N TYR A 177 14.43 13.98 -5.00
CA TYR A 177 14.47 15.41 -5.34
C TYR A 177 15.87 15.85 -5.78
N PHE A 178 16.91 15.53 -5.01
CA PHE A 178 18.28 15.94 -5.35
C PHE A 178 18.82 15.24 -6.60
N ILE A 179 18.37 14.02 -6.91
CA ILE A 179 18.68 13.36 -8.18
C ILE A 179 17.99 14.07 -9.35
N SER A 180 16.69 14.38 -9.24
CA SER A 180 15.93 15.06 -10.31
C SER A 180 16.43 16.49 -10.60
N THR A 181 16.77 17.25 -9.56
CA THR A 181 17.32 18.60 -9.73
C THR A 181 18.71 18.58 -10.38
N ALA A 182 19.51 17.54 -10.18
CA ALA A 182 20.79 17.37 -10.86
C ALA A 182 20.61 17.10 -12.37
N SER A 183 19.55 16.39 -12.77
CA SER A 183 19.22 16.19 -14.19
C SER A 183 18.63 17.44 -14.85
N ASP A 184 17.85 18.24 -14.12
CA ASP A 184 17.17 19.43 -14.64
C ASP A 184 18.08 20.68 -14.70
N ALA A 185 19.24 20.66 -14.04
CA ALA A 185 20.24 21.73 -14.08
C ALA A 185 20.85 21.99 -15.47
N VAL A 186 20.46 21.21 -16.49
CA VAL A 186 20.82 21.37 -17.90
C VAL A 186 19.82 22.27 -18.67
N GLY A 187 18.67 22.63 -18.07
CA GLY A 187 17.52 23.15 -18.83
C GLY A 187 17.05 24.60 -18.60
N ASP A 188 17.21 25.22 -17.42
CA ASP A 188 16.61 26.56 -17.20
C ASP A 188 17.30 27.38 -16.09
N GLN A 189 18.11 28.37 -16.50
CA GLN A 189 18.91 29.24 -15.62
C GLN A 189 18.24 30.60 -15.32
N SER A 190 16.96 30.63 -14.97
CA SER A 190 16.28 31.92 -14.76
C SER A 190 15.38 32.04 -13.53
N GLN A 191 15.68 31.33 -12.42
CA GLN A 191 14.99 31.60 -11.14
C GLN A 191 15.94 31.76 -9.94
N ASN A 192 16.05 33.03 -9.49
CA ASN A 192 16.48 33.52 -8.17
C ASN A 192 17.73 32.90 -7.53
N GLN A 193 18.83 33.66 -7.50
CA GLN A 193 20.07 33.33 -6.78
C GLN A 193 19.84 32.91 -5.31
N ASN A 194 18.85 33.51 -4.64
CA ASN A 194 18.47 33.14 -3.26
C ASN A 194 17.93 31.70 -3.15
N ARG A 195 17.19 31.23 -4.16
CA ARG A 195 16.68 29.84 -4.19
C ARG A 195 17.82 28.85 -4.36
N ALA A 196 18.80 29.15 -5.22
CA ALA A 196 19.95 28.29 -5.44
C ALA A 196 20.82 28.18 -4.16
N GLY A 197 21.01 29.27 -3.43
CA GLY A 197 21.69 29.28 -2.13
C GLY A 197 20.99 28.41 -1.08
N ASP A 198 19.67 28.59 -0.91
CA ASP A 198 18.85 27.79 0.01
C ASP A 198 18.91 26.29 -0.34
N VAL A 199 18.76 25.93 -1.62
CA VAL A 199 18.83 24.53 -2.08
C VAL A 199 20.21 23.92 -1.79
N ALA A 200 21.29 24.65 -2.04
CA ALA A 200 22.65 24.17 -1.78
C ALA A 200 22.90 23.95 -0.27
N LEU A 201 22.38 24.82 0.59
CA LEU A 201 22.45 24.66 2.04
C LEU A 201 21.72 23.39 2.49
N ILE A 202 20.48 23.19 2.03
CA ILE A 202 19.68 22.00 2.40
C ILE A 202 20.33 20.73 1.86
N LYS A 203 20.89 20.76 0.64
CA LYS A 203 21.64 19.64 0.07
C LYS A 203 22.84 19.26 0.94
N LYS A 204 23.60 20.25 1.41
CA LYS A 204 24.72 20.02 2.33
C LYS A 204 24.28 19.41 3.66
N LEU A 205 23.14 19.84 4.21
CA LEU A 205 22.57 19.25 5.42
C LEU A 205 22.13 17.79 5.20
N TYR A 206 21.52 17.50 4.05
CA TYR A 206 21.15 16.15 3.66
C TYR A 206 22.38 15.25 3.53
N GLU A 207 23.41 15.67 2.80
CA GLU A 207 24.67 14.93 2.64
C GLU A 207 25.37 14.70 3.98
N ASN A 208 25.33 15.67 4.90
CA ASN A 208 25.86 15.50 6.25
C ASN A 208 25.10 14.42 7.04
N MET A 209 23.77 14.44 7.00
CA MET A 209 22.92 13.44 7.64
C MET A 209 23.18 12.04 7.05
N GLU A 210 23.19 11.92 5.73
CA GLU A 210 23.48 10.68 5.00
C GLU A 210 24.84 10.10 5.40
N ASN A 211 25.90 10.92 5.38
CA ASN A 211 27.23 10.51 5.80
C ASN A 211 27.27 10.00 7.25
N LYS A 212 26.59 10.67 8.19
CA LYS A 212 26.53 10.21 9.59
C LYS A 212 25.85 8.86 9.72
N ILE A 213 24.71 8.68 9.04
CA ILE A 213 23.94 7.44 9.06
C ILE A 213 24.76 6.30 8.44
N GLU A 214 25.31 6.52 7.25
CA GLU A 214 26.13 5.52 6.57
C GLU A 214 27.37 5.14 7.36
N ASN A 215 28.04 6.10 7.99
CA ASN A 215 29.20 5.82 8.82
C ASN A 215 28.84 4.96 10.04
N ALA A 216 27.70 5.22 10.70
CA ALA A 216 27.22 4.39 11.79
C ALA A 216 26.87 2.97 11.32
N VAL A 217 26.22 2.84 10.16
CA VAL A 217 25.89 1.54 9.55
C VAL A 217 27.16 0.77 9.16
N LYS A 218 28.14 1.42 8.54
CA LYS A 218 29.43 0.82 8.16
C LYS A 218 30.22 0.35 9.38
N LEU A 219 30.18 1.10 10.48
CA LEU A 219 30.82 0.75 11.74
C LEU A 219 30.04 -0.31 12.54
N GLY A 220 28.75 -0.52 12.23
CA GLY A 220 27.86 -1.42 12.94
C GLY A 220 27.58 -1.01 14.40
N ARG A 221 27.90 0.24 14.78
CA ARG A 221 27.75 0.76 16.14
C ARG A 221 27.58 2.27 16.15
N ILE A 222 26.96 2.77 17.20
CA ILE A 222 26.78 4.20 17.49
C ILE A 222 27.83 4.62 18.53
N SER A 223 28.37 5.85 18.42
CA SER A 223 29.34 6.35 19.39
C SER A 223 28.71 6.58 20.78
N GLU A 224 29.48 6.34 21.85
CA GLU A 224 29.01 6.53 23.23
C GLU A 224 28.59 7.99 23.52
N GLU A 225 29.22 8.96 22.86
CA GLU A 225 28.81 10.36 22.94
C GLU A 225 27.39 10.61 22.42
N VAL A 226 26.98 9.90 21.36
CA VAL A 226 25.62 10.00 20.83
C VAL A 226 24.65 9.23 21.73
N ARG A 227 25.05 8.04 22.19
CA ARG A 227 24.23 7.24 23.12
C ARG A 227 23.90 8.00 24.41
N SER A 228 24.89 8.69 24.99
CA SER A 228 24.71 9.48 26.22
C SER A 228 23.87 10.75 26.02
N LYS A 229 23.83 11.32 24.81
CA LYS A 229 22.98 12.49 24.50
C LYS A 229 21.49 12.17 24.45
N HIS A 230 21.12 10.93 24.13
CA HIS A 230 19.72 10.53 23.95
C HIS A 230 19.32 9.43 24.93
N LYS A 231 18.40 9.75 25.85
CA LYS A 231 17.91 8.81 26.87
C LYS A 231 17.28 7.54 26.27
N GLY A 232 16.75 7.60 25.05
CA GLY A 232 16.07 6.49 24.38
C GLY A 232 16.94 5.25 24.13
N PHE A 233 18.26 5.40 23.98
CA PHE A 233 19.15 4.25 23.75
C PHE A 233 19.24 3.28 24.95
N SER A 234 18.84 3.72 26.14
CA SER A 234 18.80 2.85 27.32
C SER A 234 17.84 1.65 27.16
N GLN A 235 16.85 1.74 26.27
CA GLN A 235 15.92 0.63 25.99
C GLN A 235 16.61 -0.53 25.26
N TRP A 236 17.75 -0.31 24.59
CA TRP A 236 18.53 -1.38 23.98
C TRP A 236 19.46 -2.10 24.97
N ASN A 237 19.54 -1.65 26.23
CA ASN A 237 20.33 -2.35 27.23
C ASN A 237 19.72 -3.71 27.62
N SER A 238 18.39 -3.88 27.51
CA SER A 238 17.70 -5.17 27.69
C SER A 238 17.53 -5.96 26.39
N TYR A 239 17.97 -5.42 25.25
CA TYR A 239 17.82 -6.07 23.95
C TYR A 239 18.73 -7.29 23.87
N SER A 240 18.13 -8.47 23.68
CA SER A 240 18.87 -9.73 23.55
C SER A 240 19.08 -10.12 22.08
N SER A 241 18.01 -10.14 21.29
CA SER A 241 18.06 -10.44 19.86
C SER A 241 16.84 -9.90 19.13
N LYS A 242 16.85 -9.94 17.79
CA LYS A 242 15.71 -9.54 16.95
C LYS A 242 14.43 -10.37 17.17
N LEU A 243 14.54 -11.50 17.86
CA LEU A 243 13.41 -12.39 18.20
C LEU A 243 13.09 -12.38 19.70
N ASP A 244 13.90 -11.69 20.51
CA ASP A 244 13.76 -11.61 21.96
C ASP A 244 14.19 -10.23 22.48
N HIS A 245 13.22 -9.34 22.63
CA HIS A 245 13.40 -8.00 23.17
C HIS A 245 12.07 -7.42 23.67
N ASP A 246 12.16 -6.52 24.65
CA ASP A 246 11.01 -5.77 25.15
C ASP A 246 10.43 -4.83 24.08
N THR A 247 9.24 -4.29 24.34
CA THR A 247 8.72 -3.19 23.50
C THR A 247 9.62 -1.97 23.62
N ILE A 248 10.10 -1.48 22.48
CA ILE A 248 10.85 -0.23 22.39
C ILE A 248 9.92 0.81 21.74
N LEU A 249 9.55 1.84 22.49
CA LEU A 249 8.66 2.90 22.02
C LEU A 249 9.27 4.25 22.40
N GLN A 250 9.46 5.12 21.40
CA GLN A 250 10.01 6.46 21.58
C GLN A 250 9.26 7.49 20.73
N ILE A 251 8.77 8.55 21.38
CA ILE A 251 8.20 9.72 20.72
C ILE A 251 9.36 10.68 20.43
N VAL A 252 9.91 10.62 19.22
CA VAL A 252 11.08 11.40 18.79
C VAL A 252 10.73 12.87 18.62
N VAL A 253 9.56 13.14 18.05
CA VAL A 253 8.99 14.50 17.94
C VAL A 253 7.57 14.42 18.48
N ASP A 254 7.27 15.19 19.52
CA ASP A 254 5.89 15.34 20.00
C ASP A 254 5.28 16.59 19.38
N GLY A 255 4.41 16.41 18.37
CA GLY A 255 3.74 17.52 17.69
C GLY A 255 2.75 18.29 18.58
N ARG A 256 2.44 17.78 19.78
CA ARG A 256 1.63 18.48 20.78
C ARG A 256 2.47 19.43 21.63
N ASN A 257 3.80 19.25 21.65
CA ASN A 257 4.71 20.07 22.43
C ASN A 257 4.96 21.41 21.72
N PRO A 258 4.70 22.56 22.36
CA PRO A 258 4.96 23.88 21.76
C PRO A 258 6.42 24.13 21.37
N ASN A 259 7.36 23.38 21.92
CA ASN A 259 8.79 23.48 21.62
C ASN A 259 9.22 22.63 20.40
N ALA A 260 8.37 21.72 19.91
CA ALA A 260 8.64 20.92 18.72
C ALA A 260 8.40 21.75 17.45
N ARG A 261 9.32 22.67 17.18
CA ARG A 261 9.24 23.62 16.06
C ARG A 261 10.37 23.43 15.06
N ASP A 262 10.05 23.77 13.81
CA ASP A 262 11.03 23.89 12.75
C ASP A 262 11.83 25.21 12.87
N VAL A 263 12.78 25.41 11.96
CA VAL A 263 13.62 26.62 11.96
C VAL A 263 12.88 27.92 11.65
N GLU A 264 11.65 27.84 11.14
CA GLU A 264 10.77 28.98 10.87
C GLU A 264 9.76 29.20 12.02
N GLY A 265 9.80 28.37 13.06
CA GLY A 265 8.93 28.45 14.22
C GLY A 265 7.55 27.79 14.04
N CYS A 266 7.34 27.04 12.95
CA CYS A 266 6.11 26.27 12.73
C CYS A 266 6.17 24.93 13.46
N MET A 267 5.01 24.37 13.83
CA MET A 267 4.94 23.08 14.51
C MET A 267 5.38 21.94 13.58
N LEU A 268 6.05 20.94 14.15
CA LEU A 268 6.43 19.71 13.46
C LEU A 268 5.37 18.61 13.67
N PRO A 269 5.15 17.72 12.70
CA PRO A 269 4.33 16.53 12.88
C PRO A 269 4.89 15.61 13.97
N THR A 270 4.01 14.88 14.65
CA THR A 270 4.44 13.85 15.62
C THR A 270 5.21 12.74 14.90
N LEU A 271 6.34 12.31 15.45
CA LEU A 271 7.18 11.23 14.93
C LEU A 271 7.44 10.20 16.03
N VAL A 272 7.05 8.95 15.78
CA VAL A 272 7.14 7.86 16.76
C VAL A 272 7.93 6.68 16.18
N TYR A 273 8.86 6.15 16.97
CA TYR A 273 9.53 4.88 16.72
C TYR A 273 8.88 3.78 17.54
N LEU A 274 8.59 2.63 16.92
CA LEU A 274 8.10 1.44 17.60
C LEU A 274 8.86 0.20 17.13
N ALA A 275 9.45 -0.53 18.06
CA ALA A 275 9.72 -1.96 17.91
C ALA A 275 8.84 -2.71 18.91
N ARG A 276 7.88 -3.48 18.40
CA ARG A 276 6.97 -4.27 19.24
C ARG A 276 7.72 -5.35 20.01
N GLU A 277 7.20 -5.76 21.16
CA GLU A 277 7.80 -6.85 21.93
C GLU A 277 7.87 -8.14 21.09
N LYS A 278 9.02 -8.80 21.14
CA LYS A 278 9.21 -10.11 20.53
C LYS A 278 9.73 -11.08 21.56
N ARG A 279 9.15 -12.27 21.57
CA ARG A 279 9.56 -13.41 22.40
C ARG A 279 9.60 -14.67 21.54
N PRO A 280 10.55 -15.59 21.76
CA PRO A 280 10.66 -16.83 20.99
C PRO A 280 9.42 -17.74 21.08
N GLN A 281 8.64 -17.65 22.17
CA GLN A 281 7.47 -18.49 22.40
C GLN A 281 6.23 -18.02 21.62
N TYR A 282 6.26 -16.82 21.05
CA TYR A 282 5.12 -16.20 20.37
C TYR A 282 5.34 -16.17 18.86
N HIS A 283 4.30 -16.52 18.10
CA HIS A 283 4.36 -16.42 16.64
C HIS A 283 4.20 -14.97 16.18
N HIS A 284 5.12 -14.50 15.34
CA HIS A 284 5.13 -13.14 14.84
C HIS A 284 4.52 -13.07 13.43
N ASN A 285 3.39 -12.38 13.27
CA ASN A 285 2.67 -12.26 12.01
C ASN A 285 3.27 -11.21 11.05
N PHE A 286 4.61 -11.09 10.98
CA PHE A 286 5.35 -10.16 10.12
C PHE A 286 4.71 -8.75 10.07
N LYS A 287 4.53 -8.20 8.86
CA LYS A 287 3.94 -6.87 8.61
C LYS A 287 2.51 -6.73 9.14
N ALA A 288 1.69 -7.77 9.05
CA ALA A 288 0.32 -7.75 9.59
C ALA A 288 0.32 -7.46 11.11
N GLY A 289 1.20 -8.13 11.85
CA GLY A 289 1.35 -7.92 13.29
C GLY A 289 1.95 -6.57 13.65
N ALA A 290 2.92 -6.08 12.86
CA ALA A 290 3.49 -4.75 13.02
C ALA A 290 2.42 -3.65 12.84
N MET A 291 1.66 -3.74 11.76
CA MET A 291 0.53 -2.86 11.48
C MET A 291 -0.54 -2.91 12.57
N ASN A 292 -0.89 -4.09 13.08
CA ASN A 292 -1.87 -4.21 14.16
C ASN A 292 -1.39 -3.59 15.47
N ALA A 293 -0.11 -3.77 15.83
CA ALA A 293 0.49 -3.08 16.97
C ALA A 293 0.44 -1.56 16.79
N LEU A 294 0.79 -1.04 15.60
CA LEU A 294 0.70 0.38 15.27
C LEU A 294 -0.73 0.93 15.40
N ILE A 295 -1.75 0.21 14.92
CA ILE A 295 -3.15 0.65 15.05
C ILE A 295 -3.51 0.83 16.54
N ARG A 296 -3.06 -0.08 17.41
CA ARG A 296 -3.32 0.02 18.85
C ARG A 296 -2.53 1.16 19.50
N VAL A 297 -1.22 1.21 19.30
CA VAL A 297 -0.34 2.24 19.88
C VAL A 297 -0.78 3.64 19.45
N SER A 298 -1.02 3.85 18.16
CA SER A 298 -1.47 5.14 17.64
C SER A 298 -2.83 5.58 18.20
N SER A 299 -3.70 4.64 18.60
CA SER A 299 -4.99 4.99 19.22
C SER A 299 -4.85 5.68 20.58
N SER A 300 -3.73 5.45 21.27
CA SER A 300 -3.37 6.09 22.54
C SER A 300 -2.69 7.45 22.31
N ILE A 301 -1.82 7.55 21.30
CA ILE A 301 -0.95 8.71 21.09
C ILE A 301 -1.64 9.85 20.33
N SER A 302 -2.08 9.62 19.08
CA SER A 302 -2.66 10.64 18.20
C SER A 302 -4.12 10.39 17.85
N ASN A 303 -4.54 9.12 17.86
CA ASN A 303 -5.89 8.66 17.55
C ASN A 303 -6.44 9.23 16.23
N GLY A 304 -5.61 9.28 15.18
CA GLY A 304 -5.99 9.76 13.85
C GLY A 304 -7.17 8.97 13.29
N LYS A 305 -8.13 9.64 12.65
CA LYS A 305 -9.32 8.98 12.09
C LYS A 305 -9.00 8.18 10.83
N LEU A 306 -7.98 8.61 10.11
CA LEU A 306 -7.48 7.97 8.91
C LEU A 306 -6.08 7.41 9.15
N LEU A 307 -5.82 6.27 8.55
CA LEU A 307 -4.57 5.54 8.63
C LEU A 307 -4.02 5.39 7.21
N LEU A 308 -2.82 5.88 6.95
CA LEU A 308 -2.09 5.62 5.72
C LEU A 308 -1.03 4.57 6.00
N ASN A 309 -1.00 3.49 5.23
CA ASN A 309 0.11 2.54 5.28
C ASN A 309 0.99 2.67 4.04
N VAL A 310 2.31 2.71 4.26
CA VAL A 310 3.33 2.74 3.21
C VAL A 310 4.46 1.78 3.55
N ASP A 311 5.00 1.15 2.52
CA ASP A 311 6.25 0.39 2.64
C ASP A 311 7.44 1.33 2.77
N CYS A 312 8.52 0.86 3.41
CA CYS A 312 9.71 1.67 3.65
C CYS A 312 10.46 2.09 2.38
N ASP A 313 10.20 1.41 1.25
CA ASP A 313 10.74 1.70 -0.08
C ASP A 313 9.77 2.54 -0.95
N MET A 314 8.63 2.98 -0.41
CA MET A 314 7.58 3.72 -1.11
C MET A 314 7.43 5.15 -0.57
N TYR A 315 7.97 6.13 -1.28
CA TYR A 315 7.97 7.53 -0.87
C TYR A 315 6.81 8.33 -1.49
N SER A 316 6.50 9.46 -0.87
CA SER A 316 5.52 10.43 -1.37
C SER A 316 6.06 11.21 -2.57
N ASN A 317 5.47 10.97 -3.74
CA ASN A 317 5.74 11.72 -4.96
C ASN A 317 4.73 12.85 -5.20
N ASN A 318 3.65 12.92 -4.42
CA ASN A 318 2.67 14.01 -4.51
C ASN A 318 2.19 14.38 -3.11
N SER A 319 2.55 15.56 -2.63
CA SER A 319 2.11 16.07 -1.31
C SER A 319 0.62 16.27 -1.14
N MET A 320 -0.15 16.25 -2.23
CA MET A 320 -1.61 16.38 -2.18
C MET A 320 -2.33 15.05 -2.05
N ALA A 321 -1.62 13.92 -1.93
CA ALA A 321 -2.23 12.58 -1.88
C ALA A 321 -3.24 12.42 -0.71
N ILE A 322 -2.93 13.01 0.46
CA ILE A 322 -3.86 13.02 1.60
C ILE A 322 -5.16 13.75 1.22
N ARG A 323 -5.05 14.94 0.61
CA ARG A 323 -6.21 15.73 0.17
C ARG A 323 -7.01 15.03 -0.92
N ASP A 324 -6.35 14.30 -1.82
CA ASP A 324 -7.02 13.45 -2.82
C ASP A 324 -7.84 12.33 -2.15
N ALA A 325 -7.28 11.65 -1.14
CA ALA A 325 -8.02 10.65 -0.38
C ALA A 325 -9.21 11.26 0.38
N LEU A 326 -9.03 12.44 0.99
CA LEU A 326 -10.08 13.14 1.73
C LEU A 326 -11.26 13.56 0.86
N CYS A 327 -11.04 13.89 -0.42
CA CYS A 327 -12.13 14.16 -1.35
C CYS A 327 -13.12 13.00 -1.44
N PHE A 328 -12.67 11.75 -1.28
CA PHE A 328 -13.55 10.59 -1.24
C PHE A 328 -14.18 10.41 0.14
N PHE A 329 -13.37 10.45 1.20
CA PHE A 329 -13.87 10.17 2.55
C PHE A 329 -14.86 11.20 3.08
N MET A 330 -14.65 12.48 2.75
CA MET A 330 -15.44 13.61 3.27
C MET A 330 -16.58 14.01 2.32
N ASP A 331 -16.79 13.28 1.22
CA ASP A 331 -17.94 13.53 0.34
C ASP A 331 -19.24 13.21 1.08
N GLU A 332 -20.20 14.15 1.03
CA GLU A 332 -21.42 14.10 1.83
C GLU A 332 -22.35 12.96 1.40
N GLU A 333 -22.38 12.63 0.10
CA GLU A 333 -23.28 11.61 -0.43
C GLU A 333 -22.68 10.21 -0.28
N GLN A 334 -21.39 10.05 -0.60
CA GLN A 334 -20.80 8.71 -0.78
C GLN A 334 -19.69 8.40 0.22
N GLY A 335 -19.09 9.41 0.86
CA GLY A 335 -17.90 9.25 1.70
C GLY A 335 -18.09 8.34 2.89
N HIS A 336 -19.29 8.34 3.49
CA HIS A 336 -19.63 7.50 4.65
C HIS A 336 -19.61 5.99 4.37
N GLU A 337 -19.67 5.57 3.10
CA GLU A 337 -19.65 4.15 2.71
C GLU A 337 -18.23 3.65 2.38
N ILE A 338 -17.25 4.56 2.23
CA ILE A 338 -15.90 4.25 1.76
C ILE A 338 -15.02 3.88 2.95
N ALA A 339 -14.57 2.63 2.98
CA ALA A 339 -13.63 2.14 3.98
C ALA A 339 -12.18 2.55 3.71
N TYR A 340 -11.75 2.44 2.45
CA TYR A 340 -10.39 2.76 2.07
C TYR A 340 -10.26 3.29 0.63
N VAL A 341 -9.20 4.06 0.41
CA VAL A 341 -8.78 4.61 -0.88
C VAL A 341 -7.40 4.05 -1.21
N GLN A 342 -7.34 3.22 -2.25
CA GLN A 342 -6.12 2.59 -2.73
C GLN A 342 -5.51 3.41 -3.87
N PHE A 343 -4.22 3.74 -3.76
CA PHE A 343 -3.43 4.32 -4.84
C PHE A 343 -2.61 3.26 -5.57
N PRO A 344 -2.28 3.45 -6.86
CA PRO A 344 -1.39 2.54 -7.57
C PRO A 344 0.01 2.49 -6.95
N GLN A 345 0.58 1.29 -6.88
CA GLN A 345 2.00 1.12 -6.65
C GLN A 345 2.76 1.36 -7.95
N ASN A 346 3.63 2.36 -7.95
CA ASN A 346 4.45 2.72 -9.08
C ASN A 346 5.92 2.72 -8.67
N PHE A 347 6.80 2.49 -9.63
CA PHE A 347 8.23 2.39 -9.38
C PHE A 347 9.01 3.37 -10.25
N ASP A 348 10.06 3.94 -9.69
CA ASP A 348 10.92 4.93 -10.35
C ASP A 348 12.12 4.28 -11.06
N ASN A 349 12.66 3.20 -10.48
CA ASN A 349 13.84 2.49 -10.99
C ASN A 349 13.54 1.49 -12.13
N LEU A 350 12.51 1.74 -12.94
CA LEU A 350 12.15 0.88 -14.07
C LEU A 350 13.09 1.13 -15.25
N THR A 351 13.62 0.04 -15.82
CA THR A 351 14.39 0.14 -17.07
C THR A 351 13.47 0.44 -18.24
N LYS A 352 14.01 1.06 -19.31
CA LYS A 352 13.27 1.37 -20.55
C LYS A 352 12.49 0.18 -21.14
N ASN A 353 12.99 -1.04 -20.93
CA ASN A 353 12.39 -2.26 -21.49
C ASN A 353 11.39 -2.94 -20.53
N GLU A 354 11.32 -2.52 -19.26
CA GLU A 354 10.38 -3.01 -18.24
C GLU A 354 10.20 -4.55 -18.21
N LEU A 355 11.30 -5.31 -18.34
CA LEU A 355 11.23 -6.75 -18.64
C LEU A 355 10.56 -7.61 -17.56
N TYR A 356 10.60 -7.20 -16.29
CA TYR A 356 10.39 -8.15 -15.19
C TYR A 356 9.18 -7.87 -14.29
N ALA A 357 8.71 -6.63 -14.15
CA ALA A 357 7.74 -6.29 -13.09
C ALA A 357 6.87 -5.06 -13.41
N SER A 358 6.41 -4.92 -14.66
CA SER A 358 5.46 -3.85 -15.01
C SER A 358 4.07 -4.14 -14.44
N LEU A 359 3.60 -3.30 -13.50
CA LEU A 359 2.23 -3.34 -12.97
C LEU A 359 1.26 -2.46 -13.77
N LYS A 360 1.66 -1.97 -14.94
CA LYS A 360 0.93 -0.97 -15.72
C LYS A 360 -0.48 -1.42 -16.12
N VAL A 361 -0.66 -2.69 -16.51
CA VAL A 361 -1.99 -3.21 -16.88
C VAL A 361 -2.93 -3.24 -15.67
N ILE A 362 -2.40 -3.61 -14.49
CA ILE A 362 -3.18 -3.61 -13.26
C ILE A 362 -3.60 -2.18 -12.93
N ASN A 363 -2.65 -1.23 -12.96
CA ASN A 363 -2.90 0.16 -12.59
C ASN A 363 -3.83 0.89 -13.58
N GLU A 364 -3.58 0.78 -14.88
CA GLU A 364 -4.27 1.58 -15.91
C GLU A 364 -5.58 0.95 -16.41
N VAL A 365 -5.80 -0.34 -16.16
CA VAL A 365 -6.93 -1.09 -16.73
C VAL A 365 -7.71 -1.83 -15.66
N GLU A 366 -7.09 -2.78 -14.96
CA GLU A 366 -7.82 -3.76 -14.15
C GLU A 366 -8.36 -3.16 -12.85
N ALA A 367 -7.56 -2.33 -12.15
CA ALA A 367 -7.98 -1.62 -10.95
C ALA A 367 -9.15 -0.66 -11.24
N HIS A 368 -9.10 0.07 -12.35
CA HIS A 368 -10.20 0.94 -12.81
C HIS A 368 -11.49 0.19 -13.14
N GLY A 369 -11.41 -1.08 -13.57
CA GLY A 369 -12.61 -1.88 -13.78
C GLY A 369 -13.15 -2.53 -12.51
N LEU A 370 -12.29 -2.85 -11.55
CA LEU A 370 -12.72 -3.26 -10.21
C LEU A 370 -13.40 -2.14 -9.44
N ASP A 371 -12.88 -0.93 -9.57
CA ASP A 371 -13.41 0.27 -8.92
C ASP A 371 -14.87 0.56 -9.31
N ASN A 372 -15.30 0.13 -10.51
CA ASN A 372 -16.70 0.21 -10.95
C ASN A 372 -17.66 -0.61 -10.07
N TYR A 373 -17.16 -1.64 -9.38
CA TYR A 373 -17.93 -2.41 -8.40
C TYR A 373 -17.75 -1.89 -6.97
N TRP A 374 -17.11 -0.73 -6.78
CA TRP A 374 -16.73 -0.21 -5.46
C TRP A 374 -15.84 -1.19 -4.68
N GLY A 375 -14.97 -1.88 -5.42
CA GLY A 375 -14.38 -3.16 -5.02
C GLY A 375 -12.89 -3.29 -5.34
N THR A 376 -12.14 -2.20 -5.25
CA THR A 376 -10.69 -2.22 -5.47
C THR A 376 -10.00 -3.00 -4.36
N LEU A 377 -9.05 -3.87 -4.70
CA LEU A 377 -8.26 -4.64 -3.74
C LEU A 377 -7.39 -3.73 -2.87
N TYR A 378 -7.18 -4.11 -1.61
CA TYR A 378 -6.09 -3.57 -0.79
C TYR A 378 -4.80 -4.33 -1.14
N ILE A 379 -3.77 -3.61 -1.58
CA ILE A 379 -2.51 -4.18 -2.10
C ILE A 379 -1.29 -3.86 -1.23
N GLY A 380 -1.50 -3.52 0.04
CA GLY A 380 -0.44 -3.52 1.05
C GLY A 380 0.38 -2.24 1.22
N SER A 381 0.26 -1.25 0.32
CA SER A 381 0.96 0.05 0.43
C SER A 381 0.21 1.14 -0.34
N GLY A 382 0.37 2.40 0.05
CA GLY A 382 -0.28 3.56 -0.56
C GLY A 382 -1.80 3.53 -0.40
N CYS A 383 -2.29 3.05 0.75
CA CYS A 383 -3.72 2.91 1.02
C CYS A 383 -4.11 3.71 2.26
N PHE A 384 -5.14 4.54 2.12
CA PHE A 384 -5.76 5.23 3.24
C PHE A 384 -6.94 4.42 3.74
N HIS A 385 -6.98 4.11 5.02
CA HIS A 385 -8.06 3.39 5.69
C HIS A 385 -8.76 4.27 6.72
N ARG A 386 -10.08 4.10 6.86
CA ARG A 386 -10.76 4.51 8.09
C ARG A 386 -10.30 3.63 9.25
N ARG A 387 -9.89 4.26 10.36
CA ARG A 387 -9.48 3.53 11.58
C ARG A 387 -10.55 2.55 12.04
N GLU A 388 -11.79 3.00 12.10
CA GLU A 388 -12.92 2.20 12.62
C GLU A 388 -13.15 0.90 11.83
N VAL A 389 -12.85 0.91 10.53
CA VAL A 389 -12.98 -0.25 9.66
C VAL A 389 -11.93 -1.30 10.02
N LEU A 390 -10.69 -0.87 10.22
CA LEU A 390 -9.64 -1.76 10.72
C LEU A 390 -9.91 -2.19 12.16
N CYS A 391 -10.61 -1.39 12.98
CA CYS A 391 -11.08 -1.80 14.30
C CYS A 391 -12.28 -2.77 14.27
N GLY A 392 -12.71 -3.24 13.09
CA GLY A 392 -13.70 -4.31 12.98
C GLY A 392 -15.14 -3.86 12.72
N ASN A 393 -15.40 -2.56 12.55
CA ASN A 393 -16.76 -2.07 12.33
C ASN A 393 -17.40 -2.69 11.08
N ILE A 394 -18.66 -3.08 11.23
CA ILE A 394 -19.51 -3.56 10.14
C ILE A 394 -20.32 -2.39 9.62
N PHE A 395 -20.39 -2.23 8.30
CA PHE A 395 -21.14 -1.13 7.72
C PHE A 395 -22.63 -1.29 7.98
N SER A 396 -23.27 -0.25 8.50
CA SER A 396 -24.73 -0.18 8.65
C SER A 396 -25.25 1.18 8.17
N LYS A 397 -26.36 1.20 7.42
CA LYS A 397 -26.95 2.46 6.92
C LYS A 397 -27.39 3.43 8.02
N ARG A 398 -27.58 2.94 9.25
CA ARG A 398 -27.90 3.75 10.43
C ARG A 398 -26.70 4.52 10.98
N CYS A 399 -25.46 4.11 10.70
CA CYS A 399 -24.24 4.83 11.14
C CYS A 399 -23.98 6.16 10.41
N ARG A 400 -24.84 6.56 9.46
CA ARG A 400 -24.69 7.81 8.68
C ARG A 400 -24.65 9.06 9.57
N SER A 401 -25.27 9.04 10.75
CA SER A 401 -25.44 10.20 11.64
C SER A 401 -24.35 10.40 12.71
N GLU A 402 -23.38 9.50 12.85
CA GLU A 402 -22.40 9.52 13.96
C GLU A 402 -20.97 9.92 13.54
N MET A 403 -20.70 10.12 12.26
CA MET A 403 -19.36 10.39 11.74
C MET A 403 -18.92 11.83 11.98
N LYS A 404 -18.52 12.14 13.21
CA LYS A 404 -17.80 13.37 13.54
C LYS A 404 -16.32 13.21 13.20
N TRP A 405 -15.83 14.07 12.30
CA TRP A 405 -14.41 14.16 11.93
C TRP A 405 -13.55 14.82 13.01
N GLU A 406 -14.19 15.46 13.99
CA GLU A 406 -13.54 16.01 15.17
C GLU A 406 -12.95 14.89 16.03
N GLY A 407 -11.65 14.99 16.31
CA GLY A 407 -11.00 14.19 17.33
C GLY A 407 -11.50 14.58 18.72
N LYS A 408 -11.64 13.61 19.63
CA LYS A 408 -11.72 13.95 21.06
C LYS A 408 -10.37 14.58 21.43
N LYS A 409 -10.37 15.79 21.98
CA LYS A 409 -9.15 16.35 22.61
C LYS A 409 -8.74 15.39 23.72
N GLY A 410 -7.59 14.74 23.56
CA GLY A 410 -7.00 13.93 24.62
C GLY A 410 -6.60 14.82 25.80
N GLU A 411 -6.56 14.23 26.99
CA GLU A 411 -5.98 14.89 28.16
C GLU A 411 -4.49 15.15 27.92
N GLU A 412 -3.96 16.23 28.49
CA GLU A 412 -2.52 16.54 28.45
C GLU A 412 -1.77 15.53 29.34
N ILE A 413 -1.40 14.39 28.76
CA ILE A 413 -0.60 13.36 29.42
C ILE A 413 0.88 13.62 29.10
N ALA A 414 1.74 13.54 30.11
CA ALA A 414 3.18 13.68 29.94
C ALA A 414 3.73 12.61 28.98
N ILE A 415 4.75 12.94 28.18
CA ILE A 415 5.33 12.04 27.17
C ILE A 415 5.74 10.70 27.79
N HIS A 416 6.40 10.73 28.95
CA HIS A 416 6.86 9.53 29.65
C HIS A 416 5.69 8.60 30.00
N ASP A 417 4.61 9.14 30.54
CA ASP A 417 3.44 8.36 30.93
C ASP A 417 2.69 7.83 29.70
N LEU A 418 2.68 8.60 28.61
CA LEU A 418 2.11 8.18 27.34
C LEU A 418 2.92 7.05 26.68
N GLU A 419 4.25 7.14 26.69
CA GLU A 419 5.13 6.06 26.23
C GLU A 419 4.89 4.81 27.06
N GLU A 420 4.89 4.92 28.39
CA GLU A 420 4.76 3.76 29.27
C GLU A 420 3.40 3.07 29.14
N THR A 421 2.30 3.83 29.12
CA THR A 421 0.96 3.28 28.90
C THR A 421 0.83 2.64 27.52
N SER A 422 1.42 3.25 26.48
CA SER A 422 1.32 2.76 25.10
C SER A 422 2.20 1.54 24.82
N LYS A 423 3.31 1.34 25.55
CA LYS A 423 4.15 0.13 25.41
C LYS A 423 3.36 -1.16 25.61
N SER A 424 2.46 -1.18 26.60
CA SER A 424 1.62 -2.34 26.89
C SER A 424 0.77 -2.79 25.70
N LEU A 425 0.39 -1.86 24.81
CA LEU A 425 -0.42 -2.13 23.61
C LEU A 425 0.37 -2.87 22.51
N ALA A 426 1.70 -2.82 22.56
CA ALA A 426 2.58 -3.49 21.61
C ALA A 426 3.20 -4.79 22.16
N SER A 427 2.73 -5.28 23.31
CA SER A 427 3.15 -6.56 23.86
C SER A 427 2.79 -7.73 22.93
N CYS A 428 3.64 -8.76 22.91
CA CYS A 428 3.41 -9.97 22.13
C CYS A 428 2.20 -10.79 22.63
N ALA A 429 1.83 -10.63 23.92
CA ALA A 429 0.68 -11.31 24.53
C ALA A 429 -0.64 -10.55 24.34
N PHE A 430 -0.61 -9.29 23.86
CA PHE A 430 -1.81 -8.45 23.78
C PHE A 430 -2.94 -9.09 22.95
N GLU A 431 -2.56 -9.84 21.91
CA GLU A 431 -3.52 -10.39 20.94
C GLU A 431 -4.11 -11.74 21.38
N GLU A 432 -3.59 -12.34 22.45
CA GLU A 432 -4.11 -13.59 23.00
C GLU A 432 -5.57 -13.44 23.43
N ASN A 433 -6.41 -14.40 23.03
CA ASN A 433 -7.85 -14.40 23.32
C ASN A 433 -8.63 -13.17 22.80
N THR A 434 -8.03 -12.36 21.92
CA THR A 434 -8.71 -11.24 21.26
C THR A 434 -9.15 -11.58 19.83
N GLN A 435 -9.83 -10.61 19.20
CA GLN A 435 -10.23 -10.65 17.80
C GLN A 435 -9.17 -10.05 16.84
N TRP A 436 -8.06 -9.50 17.35
CA TRP A 436 -6.96 -8.99 16.53
C TRP A 436 -6.38 -10.08 15.64
N GLY A 437 -6.13 -9.75 14.37
CA GLY A 437 -5.67 -10.70 13.35
C GLY A 437 -6.75 -11.66 12.82
N LYS A 438 -7.89 -11.78 13.50
CA LYS A 438 -9.00 -12.68 13.12
C LYS A 438 -10.14 -11.90 12.52
N GLU A 439 -10.73 -11.00 13.30
CA GLU A 439 -11.82 -10.11 12.91
C GLU A 439 -11.41 -8.63 12.91
N MET A 440 -10.40 -8.24 13.66
CA MET A 440 -9.88 -6.87 13.73
C MET A 440 -8.47 -6.77 13.18
N GLY A 441 -8.09 -5.57 12.73
CA GLY A 441 -6.81 -5.27 12.12
C GLY A 441 -6.63 -5.91 10.75
N LEU A 442 -5.37 -5.98 10.32
CA LEU A 442 -4.94 -6.83 9.22
C LEU A 442 -5.08 -8.30 9.63
N LYS A 443 -5.61 -9.10 8.71
CA LYS A 443 -5.89 -10.53 8.93
C LYS A 443 -4.61 -11.36 8.93
N TYR A 444 -4.55 -12.39 9.76
CA TYR A 444 -3.41 -13.31 9.81
C TYR A 444 -3.64 -14.59 9.00
N GLY A 445 -2.56 -15.33 8.77
CA GLY A 445 -2.59 -16.69 8.22
C GLY A 445 -2.51 -16.78 6.70
N CYS A 446 -2.15 -15.70 6.00
CA CYS A 446 -1.91 -15.71 4.56
C CYS A 446 -0.73 -14.78 4.19
N PRO A 447 0.17 -15.15 3.25
CA PRO A 447 1.26 -14.30 2.77
C PRO A 447 0.84 -13.02 2.03
N VAL A 448 -0.44 -12.93 1.66
CA VAL A 448 -1.10 -11.75 1.06
C VAL A 448 -2.23 -11.31 1.99
N GLU A 449 -1.86 -11.00 3.24
CA GLU A 449 -2.78 -10.56 4.29
C GLU A 449 -3.59 -9.33 3.88
N ASP A 450 -3.02 -8.49 3.03
CA ASP A 450 -3.61 -7.28 2.48
C ASP A 450 -4.86 -7.61 1.66
N VAL A 451 -4.75 -8.56 0.73
CA VAL A 451 -5.86 -8.96 -0.15
C VAL A 451 -7.02 -9.53 0.68
N ILE A 452 -6.76 -10.41 1.66
CA ILE A 452 -7.81 -10.96 2.53
C ILE A 452 -8.40 -9.92 3.47
N THR A 453 -7.60 -8.93 3.91
CA THR A 453 -8.09 -7.83 4.74
C THR A 453 -9.07 -6.97 3.94
N GLY A 454 -8.70 -6.60 2.70
CA GLY A 454 -9.59 -5.87 1.78
C GLY A 454 -10.89 -6.62 1.52
N LEU A 455 -10.80 -7.93 1.22
CA LEU A 455 -11.99 -8.77 0.98
C LEU A 455 -12.88 -8.84 2.23
N SER A 456 -12.30 -9.01 3.41
CA SER A 456 -13.04 -9.03 4.67
C SER A 456 -13.76 -7.72 4.94
N ILE A 457 -13.14 -6.57 4.64
CA ILE A 457 -13.75 -5.26 4.81
C ILE A 457 -14.96 -5.11 3.88
N GLN A 458 -14.81 -5.48 2.61
CA GLN A 458 -15.88 -5.35 1.62
C GLN A 458 -17.04 -6.33 1.89
N CYS A 459 -16.74 -7.53 2.37
CA CYS A 459 -17.75 -8.49 2.82
C CYS A 459 -18.54 -8.02 4.05
N ARG A 460 -18.08 -6.98 4.76
CA ARG A 460 -18.83 -6.30 5.84
C ARG A 460 -19.69 -5.14 5.33
N GLY A 461 -19.83 -4.99 4.02
CA GLY A 461 -20.69 -3.99 3.38
C GLY A 461 -20.01 -2.66 3.08
N TRP A 462 -18.71 -2.52 3.39
CA TRP A 462 -17.95 -1.31 3.07
C TRP A 462 -17.55 -1.28 1.59
N LYS A 463 -17.39 -0.08 1.05
CA LYS A 463 -16.88 0.17 -0.30
C LYS A 463 -15.39 0.53 -0.28
N SER A 464 -14.70 0.29 -1.37
CA SER A 464 -13.35 0.82 -1.60
C SER A 464 -13.26 1.60 -2.90
N VAL A 465 -12.30 2.51 -2.95
CA VAL A 465 -12.06 3.39 -4.10
C VAL A 465 -10.63 3.24 -4.61
N TYR A 466 -10.48 3.27 -5.94
CA TYR A 466 -9.19 3.42 -6.60
C TYR A 466 -8.95 4.88 -7.00
N CYS A 467 -7.81 5.45 -6.57
CA CYS A 467 -7.40 6.81 -6.95
C CYS A 467 -6.07 6.76 -7.72
N ASN A 468 -6.11 7.08 -9.02
CA ASN A 468 -4.94 7.19 -9.88
C ASN A 468 -4.78 8.65 -10.37
N PRO A 469 -4.17 9.54 -9.56
CA PRO A 469 -3.97 10.94 -9.94
C PRO A 469 -2.94 11.09 -11.07
N THR A 470 -3.02 12.19 -11.84
CA THR A 470 -2.11 12.48 -12.96
C THR A 470 -0.64 12.45 -12.55
N ARG A 471 -0.31 13.08 -11.41
CA ARG A 471 0.98 12.87 -10.75
C ARG A 471 0.84 11.68 -9.82
N LYS A 472 1.53 10.58 -10.14
CA LYS A 472 1.60 9.37 -9.32
C LYS A 472 1.80 9.75 -7.85
N ALA A 473 0.93 9.29 -6.95
CA ALA A 473 0.98 9.70 -5.55
C ALA A 473 2.19 9.10 -4.82
N PHE A 474 2.46 7.83 -5.08
CA PHE A 474 3.53 7.07 -4.45
C PHE A 474 4.46 6.51 -5.52
N LEU A 475 5.76 6.59 -5.25
CA LEU A 475 6.81 5.97 -6.05
C LEU A 475 7.69 5.15 -5.12
N GLY A 476 8.11 3.97 -5.54
CA GLY A 476 9.10 3.21 -4.81
C GLY A 476 10.09 2.47 -5.66
N LEU A 477 10.76 1.52 -5.01
CA LEU A 477 11.82 0.73 -5.62
C LEU A 477 11.30 -0.66 -5.99
N ASN A 478 11.40 -1.00 -7.26
CA ASN A 478 11.14 -2.34 -7.73
C ASN A 478 12.38 -3.21 -7.53
N ALA A 479 12.17 -4.53 -7.43
CA ALA A 479 13.26 -5.48 -7.52
C ALA A 479 13.98 -5.35 -8.88
N THR A 480 15.31 -5.32 -8.86
CA THR A 480 16.12 -5.09 -10.07
C THR A 480 16.69 -6.39 -10.65
N THR A 481 16.58 -7.49 -9.92
CA THR A 481 17.08 -8.81 -10.32
C THR A 481 15.95 -9.80 -10.54
N LEU A 482 16.15 -10.73 -11.49
CA LEU A 482 15.19 -11.80 -11.75
C LEU A 482 14.92 -12.64 -10.51
N LEU A 483 15.95 -12.94 -9.71
CA LEU A 483 15.82 -13.76 -8.51
C LEU A 483 14.86 -13.14 -7.48
N GLN A 484 15.03 -11.84 -7.20
CA GLN A 484 14.16 -11.12 -6.27
C GLN A 484 12.71 -11.10 -6.75
N ILE A 485 12.50 -10.87 -8.05
CA ILE A 485 11.16 -10.85 -8.65
C ILE A 485 10.49 -12.23 -8.60
N LEU A 486 11.25 -13.30 -8.86
CA LEU A 486 10.72 -14.67 -8.73
C LEU A 486 10.32 -14.99 -7.29
N VAL A 487 11.08 -14.55 -6.29
CA VAL A 487 10.72 -14.71 -4.88
C VAL A 487 9.43 -13.94 -4.56
N GLN A 488 9.30 -12.70 -5.04
CA GLN A 488 8.10 -11.87 -4.86
C GLN A 488 6.87 -12.50 -5.53
N HIS A 489 6.98 -12.88 -6.81
CA HIS A 489 5.89 -13.52 -7.55
C HIS A 489 5.52 -14.88 -6.98
N LYS A 490 6.48 -15.65 -6.47
CA LYS A 490 6.20 -16.90 -5.75
C LYS A 490 5.33 -16.61 -4.53
N ARG A 491 5.71 -15.65 -3.68
CA ARG A 491 4.91 -15.27 -2.50
C ARG A 491 3.50 -14.85 -2.87
N TRP A 492 3.36 -13.99 -3.88
CA TRP A 492 2.05 -13.53 -4.35
C TRP A 492 1.21 -14.66 -4.92
N SER A 493 1.76 -15.50 -5.78
CA SER A 493 1.03 -16.60 -6.42
C SER A 493 0.61 -17.68 -5.40
N GLU A 494 1.49 -18.03 -4.46
CA GLU A 494 1.20 -18.94 -3.35
C GLU A 494 0.09 -18.37 -2.45
N GLY A 495 0.22 -17.12 -2.02
CA GLY A 495 -0.77 -16.47 -1.18
C GLY A 495 -2.15 -16.36 -1.87
N ASN A 496 -2.20 -15.92 -3.12
CA ASN A 496 -3.45 -15.84 -3.89
C ASN A 496 -4.12 -17.21 -4.08
N LEU A 497 -3.33 -18.26 -4.36
CA LEU A 497 -3.85 -19.62 -4.44
C LEU A 497 -4.34 -20.11 -3.07
N GLN A 498 -3.64 -19.78 -1.99
CA GLN A 498 -4.08 -20.09 -0.63
C GLN A 498 -5.42 -19.42 -0.32
N ILE A 499 -5.63 -18.15 -0.72
CA ILE A 499 -6.94 -17.49 -0.60
C ILE A 499 -8.01 -18.32 -1.30
N MET A 500 -7.77 -18.72 -2.56
CA MET A 500 -8.70 -19.51 -3.36
C MET A 500 -9.13 -20.80 -2.68
N LEU A 501 -8.20 -21.47 -1.98
CA LEU A 501 -8.43 -22.78 -1.35
C LEU A 501 -8.86 -22.68 0.12
N SER A 502 -8.83 -21.49 0.72
CA SER A 502 -9.14 -21.26 2.13
C SER A 502 -10.58 -20.78 2.34
N LYS A 503 -11.05 -20.74 3.60
CA LYS A 503 -12.35 -20.14 3.95
C LYS A 503 -12.57 -18.70 3.44
N TYR A 504 -11.52 -17.99 3.00
CA TYR A 504 -11.57 -16.64 2.45
C TYR A 504 -11.72 -16.57 0.92
N SER A 505 -11.97 -17.67 0.21
CA SER A 505 -12.20 -17.57 -1.24
C SER A 505 -13.41 -16.70 -1.55
N ALA A 506 -13.26 -15.82 -2.53
CA ALA A 506 -14.33 -14.92 -2.96
C ALA A 506 -15.59 -15.65 -3.43
N VAL A 507 -15.47 -16.91 -3.90
CA VAL A 507 -16.61 -17.73 -4.35
C VAL A 507 -17.62 -18.00 -3.25
N TRP A 508 -17.16 -18.37 -2.05
CA TRP A 508 -18.03 -18.71 -0.92
C TRP A 508 -18.07 -17.60 0.12
N PHE A 509 -16.91 -17.03 0.49
CA PHE A 509 -16.84 -16.00 1.52
C PHE A 509 -17.55 -14.71 1.11
N GLY A 510 -17.42 -14.35 -0.17
CA GLY A 510 -18.04 -13.17 -0.77
C GLY A 510 -19.46 -13.40 -1.32
N HIS A 511 -19.93 -14.66 -1.38
CA HIS A 511 -21.23 -14.99 -1.93
C HIS A 511 -22.35 -14.27 -1.17
N GLY A 512 -23.24 -13.60 -1.89
CA GLY A 512 -24.34 -12.82 -1.31
C GLY A 512 -23.91 -11.54 -0.56
N LYS A 513 -22.60 -11.27 -0.40
CA LYS A 513 -22.06 -10.09 0.29
C LYS A 513 -21.48 -9.05 -0.67
N ILE A 514 -20.83 -9.51 -1.73
CA ILE A 514 -20.27 -8.67 -2.80
C ILE A 514 -20.81 -9.10 -4.16
N SER A 515 -20.83 -8.18 -5.13
CA SER A 515 -21.35 -8.43 -6.47
C SER A 515 -20.58 -9.52 -7.22
N LEU A 516 -21.23 -10.21 -8.16
CA LEU A 516 -20.56 -11.25 -8.96
C LEU A 516 -19.33 -10.73 -9.72
N GLY A 517 -19.42 -9.54 -10.32
CA GLY A 517 -18.29 -8.92 -11.03
C GLY A 517 -17.10 -8.65 -10.08
N HIS A 518 -17.38 -8.29 -8.84
CA HIS A 518 -16.38 -8.11 -7.80
C HIS A 518 -15.76 -9.45 -7.36
N GLN A 519 -16.56 -10.50 -7.17
CA GLN A 519 -16.07 -11.86 -6.87
C GLN A 519 -15.14 -12.37 -7.98
N LEU A 520 -15.56 -12.25 -9.24
CA LEU A 520 -14.74 -12.61 -10.41
C LEU A 520 -13.45 -11.79 -10.47
N GLY A 521 -13.51 -10.52 -10.06
CA GLY A 521 -12.36 -9.65 -9.89
C GLY A 521 -11.29 -10.18 -8.95
N TYR A 522 -11.69 -10.67 -7.76
CA TYR A 522 -10.78 -11.38 -6.84
C TYR A 522 -10.28 -12.69 -7.44
N LEU A 523 -11.17 -13.47 -8.07
CA LEU A 523 -10.81 -14.76 -8.67
C LEU A 523 -9.74 -14.64 -9.73
N ARG A 524 -9.71 -13.52 -10.47
CA ARG A 524 -8.65 -13.26 -11.45
C ARG A 524 -7.26 -13.34 -10.83
N TYR A 525 -7.05 -12.79 -9.63
CA TYR A 525 -5.76 -12.84 -8.95
C TYR A 525 -5.57 -14.17 -8.22
N ASN A 526 -6.61 -14.65 -7.53
CA ASN A 526 -6.60 -15.91 -6.78
C ASN A 526 -6.29 -17.14 -7.66
N LEU A 527 -6.71 -17.13 -8.92
CA LEU A 527 -6.49 -18.22 -9.89
C LEU A 527 -5.22 -18.04 -10.73
N TRP A 528 -4.42 -17.00 -10.50
CA TRP A 528 -3.24 -16.72 -11.31
C TRP A 528 -2.29 -17.91 -11.36
N ALA A 529 -1.94 -18.48 -10.20
CA ALA A 529 -1.06 -19.63 -10.08
C ALA A 529 -1.59 -20.86 -10.82
N ALA A 530 -2.90 -21.12 -10.74
CA ALA A 530 -3.51 -22.30 -11.34
C ALA A 530 -3.43 -22.33 -12.88
N ASN A 531 -3.18 -21.18 -13.54
CA ASN A 531 -2.90 -21.16 -14.97
C ASN A 531 -1.63 -21.91 -15.36
N CYS A 532 -0.69 -22.14 -14.44
CA CYS A 532 0.55 -22.84 -14.76
C CYS A 532 0.28 -24.24 -15.36
N TRP A 533 -0.76 -24.95 -14.89
CA TRP A 533 -1.12 -26.27 -15.39
C TRP A 533 -1.53 -26.24 -16.86
N ALA A 534 -2.45 -25.33 -17.21
CA ALA A 534 -2.89 -25.16 -18.60
C ALA A 534 -1.73 -24.71 -19.50
N THR A 535 -0.88 -23.81 -19.01
CA THR A 535 0.32 -23.36 -19.75
C THR A 535 1.31 -24.49 -19.99
N LEU A 536 1.63 -25.30 -18.98
CA LEU A 536 2.55 -26.43 -19.13
C LEU A 536 2.03 -27.47 -20.13
N ILE A 537 0.73 -27.79 -20.06
CA ILE A 537 0.07 -28.68 -21.02
C ILE A 537 0.24 -28.12 -22.44
N TYR A 538 -0.07 -26.83 -22.64
CA TYR A 538 -0.04 -26.18 -23.94
C TYR A 538 1.38 -25.97 -24.49
N SER A 539 2.39 -25.82 -23.62
CA SER A 539 3.78 -25.65 -24.04
C SER A 539 4.50 -26.97 -24.32
N ILE A 540 4.11 -28.06 -23.66
CA ILE A 540 4.83 -29.34 -23.73
C ILE A 540 4.16 -30.29 -24.73
N LEU A 541 2.83 -30.45 -24.67
CA LEU A 541 2.16 -31.47 -25.47
C LEU A 541 2.30 -31.24 -26.99
N PRO A 542 2.10 -30.02 -27.53
CA PRO A 542 2.27 -29.81 -28.97
C PRO A 542 3.65 -30.22 -29.48
N SER A 543 4.72 -29.92 -28.74
CA SER A 543 6.09 -30.31 -29.11
C SER A 543 6.30 -31.81 -29.07
N LEU A 544 5.80 -32.51 -28.05
CA LEU A 544 5.93 -33.98 -27.95
C LEU A 544 5.20 -34.69 -29.10
N TYR A 545 3.99 -34.22 -29.44
CA TYR A 545 3.20 -34.82 -30.50
C TYR A 545 3.70 -34.44 -31.90
N LEU A 546 4.28 -33.25 -32.05
CA LEU A 546 5.02 -32.87 -33.26
C LEU A 546 6.19 -33.84 -33.51
N LEU A 547 6.98 -34.17 -32.48
CA LEU A 547 8.06 -35.15 -32.58
C LEU A 547 7.55 -36.56 -32.92
N ARG A 548 6.35 -36.91 -32.46
CA ARG A 548 5.70 -38.20 -32.75
C ARG A 548 5.00 -38.23 -34.11
N GLY A 549 4.94 -37.11 -34.85
CA GLY A 549 4.22 -37.01 -36.12
C GLY A 549 2.71 -37.23 -36.00
N THR A 550 2.13 -37.06 -34.81
CA THR A 550 0.71 -37.27 -34.54
C THR A 550 -0.01 -35.92 -34.47
N SER A 551 -1.06 -35.72 -35.27
CA SER A 551 -1.80 -34.46 -35.25
C SER A 551 -2.66 -34.33 -34.00
N LEU A 552 -2.52 -33.21 -33.28
CA LEU A 552 -3.36 -32.86 -32.12
C LEU A 552 -4.55 -31.96 -32.47
N PHE A 553 -4.55 -31.40 -33.67
CA PHE A 553 -5.60 -30.53 -34.17
C PHE A 553 -6.28 -31.20 -35.38
N PRO A 554 -7.61 -31.09 -35.49
CA PRO A 554 -8.31 -31.53 -36.70
C PRO A 554 -7.80 -30.73 -37.91
N GLN A 555 -7.74 -31.38 -39.08
CA GLN A 555 -7.41 -30.70 -40.33
C GLN A 555 -8.47 -29.64 -40.61
N VAL A 556 -8.04 -28.42 -40.98
CA VAL A 556 -8.92 -27.27 -41.27
C VAL A 556 -9.40 -27.32 -42.71
#